data_AF-A0A7V7AS60-F1
#
_entry.id   AF-A0A7V7AS60-F1
#
_cell.length_a   1.000
_cell.length_b   1.000
_cell.length_c   1.000
_cell.angle_alpha   90.00
_cell.angle_beta   90.00
_cell.angle_gamma   90.00
#
_symmetry.space_group_name_H-M   'P 1'
#
loop_
_entity.id
_entity.type
_entity.pdbx_description
1 polymer ?
#
loop_
_entity_poly.entity_id
_entity_poly.type
_entity_poly.pdbx_seq_one_letter_code
_entity_poly.pdbx_strand_id
1 'polypeptide(L)'
;SKINRRIEVLYDREHTIGHAYFLPLKDNPTLEQLGCIFEQKIVPLLQEYFFDDYEKIRLVLGDENKDTPYQFIIKKPVDHSDLFGKVDLEYDETAIYEINKAAFFNINSYKGI
;
A
#
# COMPACT_ATOMS: atom_id res chain seq x y z
N SER A 1 -16.47 5.19 0.22
CA SER A 1 -15.04 5.27 0.54
C SER A 1 -14.24 4.99 -0.74
N LYS A 2 -13.26 5.82 -1.14
CA LYS A 2 -12.54 5.62 -2.42
C LYS A 2 -11.69 4.34 -2.38
N ILE A 3 -11.04 4.06 -1.25
CA ILE A 3 -10.31 2.79 -1.03
C ILE A 3 -11.20 1.55 -1.24
N ASN A 4 -12.40 1.50 -0.66
CA ASN A 4 -13.32 0.35 -0.86
C ASN A 4 -13.75 0.21 -2.32
N ARG A 5 -13.95 1.31 -3.05
CA ARG A 5 -14.29 1.25 -4.46
C ARG A 5 -13.15 0.67 -5.31
N ARG A 6 -11.89 0.93 -4.93
CA ARG A 6 -10.72 0.34 -5.60
C ARG A 6 -10.61 -1.15 -5.29
N ILE A 7 -10.87 -1.57 -4.05
CA ILE A 7 -10.91 -2.99 -3.65
C ILE A 7 -12.01 -3.73 -4.43
N GLU A 8 -13.23 -3.16 -4.52
CA GLU A 8 -14.34 -3.75 -5.30
C GLU A 8 -13.98 -4.04 -6.76
N VAL A 9 -13.18 -3.17 -7.38
CA VAL A 9 -12.79 -3.29 -8.78
C VAL A 9 -11.63 -4.27 -8.96
N LEU A 10 -10.66 -4.27 -8.04
CA LEU A 10 -9.45 -5.07 -8.15
C LEU A 10 -9.56 -6.47 -7.52
N TYR A 11 -10.55 -6.66 -6.65
CA TYR A 11 -10.79 -7.89 -5.93
C TYR A 11 -12.27 -8.30 -6.03
N ASP A 12 -13.10 -7.90 -5.07
CA ASP A 12 -14.55 -8.03 -5.13
C ASP A 12 -15.24 -7.15 -4.06
N ARG A 13 -16.58 -7.19 -4.00
CA ARG A 13 -17.40 -6.44 -3.04
C ARG A 13 -17.44 -7.00 -1.61
N GLU A 14 -17.12 -8.28 -1.43
CA GLU A 14 -17.23 -8.97 -0.14
C GLU A 14 -16.00 -8.69 0.77
N HIS A 15 -14.92 -8.13 0.19
CA HIS A 15 -13.68 -7.83 0.90
C HIS A 15 -13.47 -6.33 1.18
N THR A 16 -14.55 -5.55 1.21
CA THR A 16 -14.43 -4.13 1.55
C THR A 16 -13.96 -3.92 2.99
N ILE A 17 -13.20 -2.85 3.24
CA ILE A 17 -12.72 -2.51 4.59
C ILE A 17 -13.89 -1.97 5.41
N GLY A 18 -14.22 -2.68 6.49
CA GLY A 18 -15.25 -2.29 7.45
C GLY A 18 -14.83 -1.12 8.35
N HIS A 19 -15.80 -0.37 8.85
CA HIS A 19 -15.54 0.79 9.74
C HIS A 19 -14.95 0.40 11.10
N ALA A 20 -15.03 -0.88 11.49
CA ALA A 20 -14.52 -1.39 12.77
C ALA A 20 -13.03 -1.11 12.99
N TYR A 21 -12.21 -1.18 11.93
CA TYR A 21 -10.77 -0.88 11.99
C TYR A 21 -10.48 0.55 12.50
N PHE A 22 -11.41 1.48 12.26
CA PHE A 22 -11.24 2.90 12.57
C PHE A 22 -11.96 3.33 13.85
N LEU A 23 -12.67 2.43 14.53
CA LEU A 23 -13.32 2.74 15.82
C LEU A 23 -12.36 3.33 16.87
N PRO A 24 -11.09 2.91 17.00
CA PRO A 24 -10.16 3.51 17.96
C PRO A 24 -9.92 5.01 17.75
N LEU A 25 -10.13 5.54 16.54
CA LEU A 25 -9.99 6.97 16.25
C LEU A 25 -11.13 7.81 16.86
N LYS A 26 -12.25 7.19 17.25
CA LYS A 26 -13.32 7.90 17.95
C LYS A 26 -12.85 8.40 19.32
N ASP A 27 -12.04 7.59 20.01
CA ASP A 27 -11.53 7.90 21.34
C ASP A 27 -10.16 8.62 21.28
N ASN A 28 -9.35 8.30 20.26
CA ASN A 28 -8.02 8.88 20.06
C ASN A 28 -7.81 9.34 18.60
N PRO A 29 -8.36 10.50 18.19
CA PRO A 29 -8.34 10.98 16.80
C PRO A 29 -6.99 11.60 16.40
N THR A 30 -5.91 10.86 16.51
CA THR A 30 -4.54 11.33 16.21
C THR A 30 -3.98 10.71 14.94
N LEU A 31 -3.00 11.39 14.33
CA LEU A 31 -2.28 10.88 13.17
C LEU A 31 -1.50 9.61 13.54
N GLU A 32 -0.97 9.55 14.76
CA GLU A 32 -0.25 8.41 15.29
C GLU A 32 -1.16 7.18 15.36
N GLN A 33 -2.39 7.35 15.86
CA GLN A 33 -3.36 6.26 15.92
C GLN A 33 -3.78 5.80 14.52
N LEU A 34 -3.97 6.73 13.58
CA LEU A 34 -4.28 6.42 12.19
C LEU A 34 -3.13 5.66 11.51
N GLY A 35 -1.90 6.10 11.73
CA GLY A 35 -0.67 5.45 11.29
C GLY A 35 -0.57 4.02 11.78
N CYS A 36 -0.77 3.79 13.07
CA CYS A 36 -0.79 2.44 13.66
C CYS A 36 -1.87 1.55 13.04
N ILE A 37 -3.07 2.09 12.77
CA ILE A 37 -4.15 1.32 12.09
C ILE A 37 -3.71 0.92 10.69
N PHE A 38 -3.12 1.83 9.92
CA PHE A 38 -2.67 1.51 8.57
C PHE A 38 -1.51 0.50 8.56
N GLU A 39 -0.48 0.73 9.39
CA GLU A 39 0.70 -0.13 9.47
C GLU A 39 0.36 -1.54 9.97
N GLN A 40 -0.50 -1.67 10.99
CA GLN A 40 -0.72 -2.95 11.67
C GLN A 40 -1.97 -3.69 11.23
N LYS A 41 -2.89 -3.02 10.50
CA LYS A 41 -4.18 -3.61 10.10
C LYS A 41 -4.45 -3.46 8.61
N ILE A 42 -4.47 -2.23 8.08
CA ILE A 42 -4.92 -2.01 6.70
C ILE A 42 -3.94 -2.56 5.68
N VAL A 43 -2.65 -2.25 5.80
CA VAL A 43 -1.65 -2.75 4.83
C VAL A 43 -1.51 -4.28 4.91
N PRO A 44 -1.40 -4.91 6.11
CA PRO A 44 -1.42 -6.36 6.22
C PRO A 44 -2.67 -7.03 5.62
N LEU A 45 -3.85 -6.44 5.82
CA LEU A 45 -5.08 -6.96 5.22
C LEU A 45 -5.03 -6.91 3.69
N LEU A 46 -4.52 -5.82 3.13
CA LEU A 46 -4.36 -5.70 1.67
C LEU A 46 -3.31 -6.68 1.14
N GLN A 47 -2.23 -6.94 1.88
CA GLN A 47 -1.26 -7.99 1.53
C GLN A 47 -1.93 -9.37 1.46
N GLU A 48 -2.79 -9.70 2.42
CA GLU A 48 -3.58 -10.93 2.41
C GLU A 48 -4.56 -11.00 1.23
N TYR A 49 -5.30 -9.91 0.97
CA TYR A 49 -6.27 -9.88 -0.14
C TYR A 49 -5.60 -10.03 -1.50
N PHE A 50 -4.46 -9.37 -1.70
CA PHE A 50 -3.80 -9.33 -3.00
C PHE A 50 -2.65 -10.33 -3.15
N PHE A 51 -2.47 -11.25 -2.21
CA PHE A 51 -1.37 -12.23 -2.21
C PHE A 51 0.00 -11.56 -2.44
N ASP A 52 0.27 -10.49 -1.69
CA ASP A 52 1.47 -9.66 -1.83
C ASP A 52 1.69 -9.00 -3.21
N ASP A 53 0.66 -8.89 -4.06
CA ASP A 53 0.71 -8.09 -5.29
C ASP A 53 0.74 -6.58 -4.96
N TYR A 54 1.95 -6.09 -4.69
CA TYR A 54 2.20 -4.71 -4.29
C TYR A 54 1.79 -3.68 -5.35
N GLU A 55 1.68 -4.04 -6.63
CA GLU A 55 1.15 -3.12 -7.65
C GLU A 55 -0.33 -2.84 -7.41
N LYS A 56 -1.12 -3.91 -7.18
CA LYS A 56 -2.54 -3.73 -6.84
C LYS A 56 -2.71 -3.01 -5.51
N ILE A 57 -1.90 -3.32 -4.50
CA ILE A 57 -1.98 -2.64 -3.20
C ILE A 57 -1.68 -1.14 -3.35
N ARG A 58 -0.66 -0.78 -4.13
CA ARG A 58 -0.33 0.63 -4.44
C ARG A 58 -1.48 1.35 -5.15
N LEU A 59 -2.17 0.68 -6.07
CA LEU A 59 -3.37 1.23 -6.71
C LEU A 59 -4.49 1.48 -5.68
N VAL A 60 -4.77 0.52 -4.80
CA VAL A 60 -5.78 0.64 -3.73
C VAL A 60 -5.46 1.81 -2.79
N LEU A 61 -4.21 1.91 -2.34
CA LEU A 61 -3.73 3.00 -1.49
C LEU A 61 -3.57 4.34 -2.23
N GLY A 62 -3.68 4.32 -3.56
CA GLY A 62 -3.57 5.51 -4.41
C GLY A 62 -2.15 6.08 -4.49
N ASP A 63 -1.13 5.26 -4.25
CA ASP A 63 0.28 5.69 -4.22
C ASP A 63 0.76 6.26 -5.56
N GLU A 64 0.21 5.80 -6.69
CA GLU A 64 0.48 6.34 -8.03
C GLU A 64 0.17 7.85 -8.17
N ASN A 65 -0.67 8.41 -7.30
CA ASN A 65 -1.06 9.82 -7.34
C ASN A 65 -0.35 10.66 -6.27
N LYS A 66 0.73 10.14 -5.67
CA LYS A 66 1.45 10.79 -4.58
C LYS A 66 2.94 10.89 -4.91
N ASP A 67 3.56 11.95 -4.43
CA ASP A 67 5.02 12.04 -4.42
C ASP A 67 5.61 10.92 -3.55
N THR A 68 6.80 10.43 -3.91
CA THR A 68 7.46 9.28 -3.28
C THR A 68 7.49 9.33 -1.74
N PRO A 69 7.75 10.47 -1.07
CA PRO A 69 7.75 10.53 0.40
C PRO A 69 6.40 10.20 1.06
N TYR A 70 5.30 10.32 0.30
CA TYR A 70 3.92 10.13 0.76
C TYR A 70 3.31 8.80 0.30
N GLN A 71 4.04 8.00 -0.47
CA GLN A 71 3.63 6.65 -0.86
C GLN A 71 3.82 5.71 0.33
N PHE A 72 2.84 4.85 0.60
CA PHE A 72 2.95 3.82 1.65
C PHE A 72 3.87 2.67 1.20
N ILE A 73 3.87 2.35 -0.08
CA ILE A 73 4.76 1.37 -0.69
C ILE A 73 5.57 2.04 -1.81
N ILE A 74 6.88 2.03 -1.66
CA ILE A 74 7.82 2.55 -2.65
C ILE A 74 8.15 1.43 -3.64
N LYS A 75 7.89 1.68 -4.92
CA LYS A 75 8.36 0.84 -6.02
C LYS A 75 9.76 1.27 -6.42
N LYS A 76 10.71 0.34 -6.41
CA LYS A 76 12.08 0.58 -6.88
C LYS A 76 12.35 -0.29 -8.10
N PRO A 77 12.65 0.30 -9.27
CA PRO A 77 13.04 -0.48 -10.43
C PRO A 77 14.31 -1.27 -10.12
N VAL A 78 14.38 -2.49 -10.64
CA VAL A 78 15.54 -3.37 -10.49
C VAL A 78 16.30 -3.40 -11.80
N ASP A 79 17.60 -3.12 -11.73
CA ASP A 79 18.52 -3.42 -12.83
C ASP A 79 19.08 -4.83 -12.64
N HIS A 80 18.45 -5.80 -13.31
CA HIS A 80 18.89 -7.19 -13.26
C HIS A 80 20.29 -7.40 -13.83
N SER A 81 20.70 -6.55 -14.78
CA SER A 81 22.03 -6.65 -15.40
C SER A 81 23.14 -6.23 -14.45
N ASP A 82 22.87 -5.27 -13.56
CA ASP A 82 23.76 -4.87 -12.47
C ASP A 82 23.85 -5.95 -11.38
N LEU A 83 22.71 -6.60 -11.04
CA LEU A 83 22.67 -7.61 -9.98
C LEU A 83 23.23 -8.97 -10.37
N PHE A 84 22.87 -9.46 -11.57
CA PHE A 84 23.14 -10.85 -11.99
C PHE A 84 24.06 -10.94 -13.21
N GLY A 85 24.42 -9.80 -13.83
CA GLY A 85 25.16 -9.76 -15.09
C GLY A 85 24.26 -9.98 -16.30
N LYS A 86 24.86 -10.14 -17.49
CA LYS A 86 24.13 -10.47 -18.72
C LYS A 86 23.76 -11.95 -18.71
N VAL A 87 22.63 -12.27 -18.09
CA VAL A 87 22.02 -13.60 -18.14
C VAL A 87 20.83 -13.56 -19.09
N ASP A 88 20.70 -14.58 -19.95
CA ASP A 88 19.56 -14.73 -20.87
C ASP A 88 18.36 -15.34 -20.12
N LEU A 89 17.90 -14.64 -19.09
CA LEU A 89 16.74 -14.98 -18.30
C LEU A 89 15.73 -13.84 -18.39
N GLU A 90 14.48 -14.19 -18.69
CA GLU A 90 13.36 -13.27 -18.55
C GLU A 90 12.97 -13.23 -17.06
N TYR A 91 12.97 -12.04 -16.47
CA TYR A 91 12.54 -11.82 -15.10
C TYR A 91 11.13 -11.26 -15.12
N ASP A 92 10.18 -11.99 -14.52
CA ASP A 92 8.78 -11.55 -14.42
C ASP A 92 8.64 -10.27 -13.58
N GLU A 93 9.49 -10.10 -12.56
CA GLU A 93 9.51 -8.93 -11.69
C GLU A 93 10.60 -7.95 -12.11
N THR A 94 10.21 -6.73 -12.50
CA THR A 94 11.14 -5.65 -12.87
C THR A 94 11.35 -4.62 -11.75
N ALA A 95 10.74 -4.86 -10.59
CA ALA A 95 10.77 -3.94 -9.47
C ALA A 95 10.63 -4.68 -8.14
N ILE A 96 11.30 -4.14 -7.12
CA ILE A 96 11.06 -4.51 -5.71
C ILE A 96 10.20 -3.45 -5.03
N TYR A 97 9.53 -3.86 -3.97
CA TYR A 97 8.64 -3.01 -3.19
C TYR A 97 9.10 -2.92 -1.75
N GLU A 98 9.00 -1.74 -1.17
CA GLU A 98 9.37 -1.49 0.23
C GLU A 98 8.28 -0.70 0.94
N ILE A 99 7.93 -1.12 2.16
CA ILE A 99 7.03 -0.37 3.03
C ILE A 99 7.73 0.89 3.55
N ASN A 100 7.19 2.04 3.20
CA ASN A 100 7.63 3.34 3.70
C ASN A 100 6.99 3.62 5.07
N LYS A 101 7.65 3.19 6.14
CA LYS A 101 7.14 3.38 7.51
C LYS A 101 6.90 4.84 7.87
N ALA A 102 7.69 5.76 7.30
CA ALA A 102 7.52 7.19 7.56
C ALA A 102 6.20 7.74 6.98
N ALA A 103 5.68 7.14 5.90
CA ALA A 103 4.42 7.58 5.29
C ALA A 103 3.21 7.36 6.20
N PHE A 104 3.22 6.34 7.06
CA PHE A 104 2.13 6.10 8.02
C PHE A 104 1.92 7.26 8.99
N PHE A 105 2.97 8.00 9.31
CA PHE A 105 2.92 9.11 10.26
C PHE A 105 3.01 10.47 9.56
N ASN A 106 2.64 10.54 8.28
CA ASN A 106 2.60 11.77 7.50
C ASN A 106 1.18 12.01 6.97
N ILE A 107 0.58 13.13 7.36
CA ILE A 107 -0.79 13.48 6.97
C ILE A 107 -0.99 13.58 5.46
N ASN A 108 0.05 13.91 4.69
CA ASN A 108 -0.04 14.01 3.23
C ASN A 108 -0.23 12.65 2.55
N SER A 109 0.23 11.56 3.16
CA SER A 109 0.08 10.19 2.64
C SER A 109 -1.37 9.74 2.54
N TYR A 110 -2.24 10.31 3.37
CA TYR A 110 -3.67 10.00 3.44
C TYR A 110 -4.53 10.79 2.46
N LYS A 111 -3.97 11.78 1.77
CA LYS A 111 -4.71 12.55 0.77
C LYS A 111 -5.07 11.65 -0.40
N GLY A 112 -6.36 11.57 -0.73
CA GLY A 112 -6.86 10.81 -1.88
C GLY A 112 -7.09 9.31 -1.66
N ILE A 113 -6.98 8.85 -0.40
CA ILE A 113 -7.53 7.57 0.09
C ILE A 113 -9.04 7.71 0.34
#